data_AF-A0A965VH79-F1
#
_entry.id   AF-A0A965VH79-F1
#
_cell.length_a   1.000
_cell.length_b   1.000
_cell.length_c   1.000
_cell.angle_alpha   90.00
_cell.angle_beta   90.00
_cell.angle_gamma   90.00
#
_symmetry.space_group_name_H-M   'P 1'
#
loop_
_entity.id
_entity.type
_entity.pdbx_description
1 polymer ?
#
loop_
_entity_poly.entity_id
_entity_poly.type
_entity_poly.pdbx_seq_one_letter_code
_entity_poly.pdbx_strand_id
1 'polypeptide(L)'
;LASRLTGWQIDVDALGSGEKLSRRIQVQLPDRELARPKLDRGLLVQLAAATGGKPRFLADGGWNAAAAQELAAAIPDRSRRDYETGTPDAAFKQRLNGLLLAAACGLLCLEWVIRRLLRLA
;
A
#
# COMPACT_ATOMS: atom_id res chain seq x y z
N LEU A 1 3.34 -18.42 32.80
CA LEU A 1 4.66 -17.85 32.44
C LEU A 1 5.06 -18.40 31.07
N ALA A 2 4.52 -17.81 30.00
CA ALA A 2 4.88 -18.12 28.61
C ALA A 2 4.29 -17.03 27.71
N SER A 3 4.94 -15.87 27.64
CA SER A 3 4.62 -14.83 26.67
C SER A 3 4.88 -15.40 25.26
N ARG A 4 3.84 -15.58 24.44
CA ARG A 4 4.00 -16.00 23.04
C ARG A 4 4.69 -14.86 22.28
N LEU A 5 5.97 -15.05 21.97
CA LEU A 5 6.73 -14.16 21.10
C LEU A 5 6.30 -14.42 19.66
N THR A 6 5.56 -13.49 19.05
CA THR A 6 5.32 -13.53 17.61
C THR A 6 6.39 -12.68 16.93
N GLY A 7 7.38 -13.37 16.35
CA GLY A 7 8.41 -12.75 15.54
C GLY A 7 7.91 -12.59 14.11
N TRP A 8 7.98 -11.38 13.58
CA TRP A 8 7.71 -11.10 12.17
C TRP A 8 9.03 -10.71 11.50
N GLN A 9 9.28 -11.27 10.31
CA GLN A 9 10.43 -10.91 9.49
C GLN A 9 9.90 -10.26 8.21
N ILE A 10 10.39 -9.06 7.92
CA ILE A 10 10.08 -8.36 6.69
C ILE A 10 11.34 -8.41 5.84
N ASP A 11 11.22 -9.02 4.67
CA ASP A 11 12.26 -9.06 3.65
C ASP A 11 11.84 -8.10 2.53
N VAL A 12 12.72 -7.18 2.16
CA VAL A 12 12.51 -6.24 1.05
C VAL A 12 13.67 -6.38 0.08
N ASP A 13 13.36 -6.50 -1.21
CA ASP A 13 14.36 -6.51 -2.26
C ASP A 13 14.91 -5.10 -2.45
N ALA A 14 16.23 -4.92 -2.30
CA ALA A 14 16.88 -3.66 -2.63
C ALA A 14 16.85 -3.45 -4.15
N LEU A 15 16.29 -2.32 -4.60
CA LEU A 15 16.09 -2.02 -6.02
C LEU A 15 17.39 -2.18 -6.81
N GLY A 16 17.42 -3.19 -7.69
CA GLY A 16 18.45 -3.36 -8.71
C GLY A 16 19.74 -4.09 -8.30
N SER A 17 19.95 -4.40 -7.00
CA SER A 17 21.18 -5.09 -6.55
C SER A 17 21.01 -6.59 -6.28
N GLY A 18 19.78 -7.11 -6.25
CA GLY A 18 19.50 -8.52 -5.89
C GLY A 18 19.78 -8.85 -4.42
N GLU A 19 20.15 -7.86 -3.62
CA GLU A 19 20.41 -7.99 -2.19
C GLU A 19 19.10 -7.87 -1.40
N LYS A 20 18.85 -8.81 -0.48
CA LYS A 20 17.66 -8.81 0.37
C LYS A 20 17.95 -8.12 1.69
N LEU A 21 17.25 -7.00 1.94
CA LEU A 21 17.28 -6.35 3.24
C LEU A 21 16.25 -7.04 4.15
N SER A 22 16.73 -7.78 5.15
CA SER A 22 15.87 -8.42 6.15
C SER A 22 15.89 -7.62 7.45
N ARG A 23 14.71 -7.32 8.01
CA ARG A 23 14.59 -6.74 9.35
C ARG A 23 13.65 -7.59 10.20
N ARG A 24 14.17 -8.07 11.33
CA ARG A 24 13.40 -8.83 12.32
C ARG A 24 12.73 -7.87 13.30
N ILE A 25 11.41 -7.99 13.44
CA ILE A 25 10.62 -7.28 14.42
C ILE A 25 10.12 -8.31 15.44
N GLN A 26 10.51 -8.12 16.70
CA GLN A 26 10.02 -8.94 17.81
C GLN A 26 8.93 -8.15 18.53
N VAL A 27 7.72 -8.70 18.56
CA VAL A 27 6.61 -8.14 19.34
C VAL A 27 6.41 -9.05 20.55
N GLN A 28 6.55 -8.47 21.75
CA GLN A 28 6.18 -9.15 22.98
C GLN A 28 4.70 -8.91 23.26
N LEU A 29 3.92 -9.97 23.38
CA LEU A 29 2.53 -9.86 23.81
C LEU A 29 2.51 -9.49 25.31
N PRO A 30 1.94 -8.33 25.72
CA PRO A 30 1.91 -7.96 27.12
C PRO A 30 0.90 -8.82 27.88
N ASP A 31 1.38 -9.65 28.82
CA ASP A 31 0.53 -10.48 29.71
C ASP A 31 -0.21 -9.65 30.78
N ARG A 32 -0.18 -8.30 30.69
CA ARG A 32 -0.74 -7.39 31.71
C ARG A 32 -2.25 -7.53 31.88
N GLU A 33 -2.98 -7.74 30.78
CA GLU A 33 -4.43 -7.96 30.79
C GLU A 33 -4.82 -9.30 31.45
N LEU A 34 -3.94 -10.30 31.38
CA LEU A 34 -4.12 -11.60 32.06
C LEU A 34 -3.80 -11.51 33.55
N ALA A 35 -2.82 -10.69 33.93
CA ALA A 35 -2.39 -10.50 35.32
C ALA A 35 -3.34 -9.61 36.12
N ARG A 36 -3.97 -8.61 35.50
CA ARG A 36 -4.97 -7.72 36.11
C ARG A 36 -6.07 -7.39 35.11
N PRO A 37 -7.23 -8.09 35.15
CA PRO A 37 -8.36 -7.82 34.27
C PRO A 37 -9.11 -6.57 34.74
N LYS A 38 -8.46 -5.40 34.66
CA LYS A 38 -9.03 -4.09 34.95
C LYS A 38 -8.57 -3.09 33.91
N LEU A 39 -9.52 -2.28 33.43
CA LEU A 39 -9.25 -1.21 32.47
C LEU A 39 -8.32 -0.15 33.08
N ASP A 40 -7.12 -0.02 32.54
CA ASP A 40 -6.18 1.03 32.95
C ASP A 40 -6.52 2.35 32.24
N ARG A 41 -7.47 3.10 32.80
CA ARG A 41 -7.90 4.39 32.26
C ARG A 41 -6.74 5.38 32.12
N GLY A 42 -5.76 5.34 33.04
CA GLY A 42 -4.61 6.24 33.03
C GLY A 42 -3.67 5.98 31.85
N LEU A 43 -3.43 4.71 31.53
CA LEU A 43 -2.66 4.32 30.34
C LEU A 43 -3.38 4.73 29.04
N LEU A 44 -4.69 4.52 28.97
CA LEU A 44 -5.49 4.83 27.77
C LEU A 44 -5.55 6.34 27.49
N VAL A 45 -5.57 7.17 28.53
CA VAL A 45 -5.48 8.63 28.38
C VAL A 45 -4.12 9.03 27.80
N GLN A 46 -3.03 8.45 28.30
CA GLN A 46 -1.67 8.72 27.77
C GLN A 46 -1.53 8.27 26.32
N LEU A 47 -2.06 7.10 25.98
CA LEU A 47 -2.03 6.57 24.61
C LEU A 47 -2.84 7.45 23.65
N ALA A 48 -4.03 7.89 24.06
CA ALA A 48 -4.84 8.82 23.28
C ALA A 48 -4.07 10.13 23.02
N ALA A 49 -3.43 10.71 24.04
CA ALA A 49 -2.61 11.91 23.88
C ALA A 49 -1.43 11.69 22.91
N ALA A 50 -0.72 10.57 23.01
CA ALA A 50 0.42 10.25 22.15
C ALA A 50 0.01 10.03 20.68
N THR A 51 -1.20 9.57 20.42
CA THR A 51 -1.74 9.31 19.07
C THR A 51 -2.56 10.47 18.51
N GLY A 52 -2.73 11.56 19.27
CA GLY A 52 -3.58 12.69 18.91
C GLY A 52 -5.09 12.41 19.00
N GLY A 53 -5.48 11.31 19.64
CA GLY A 53 -6.87 10.91 19.88
C GLY A 53 -7.44 11.45 21.20
N LYS A 54 -8.74 11.23 21.42
CA LYS A 54 -9.44 11.51 22.67
C LYS A 54 -9.96 10.21 23.29
N PRO A 55 -9.67 9.91 24.57
CA PRO A 55 -10.16 8.71 25.22
C PRO A 55 -11.67 8.87 25.51
N ARG A 56 -12.46 7.83 25.21
CA ARG A 56 -13.90 7.80 25.52
C ARG A 56 -14.24 6.53 26.29
N PHE A 57 -14.75 6.69 27.51
CA PHE A 57 -15.12 5.58 28.39
C PHE A 57 -16.65 5.46 28.46
N LEU A 58 -17.17 4.28 28.19
CA LEU A 58 -18.62 4.03 28.06
C LEU A 58 -19.34 3.83 29.40
N ALA A 59 -18.58 3.68 30.49
CA ALA A 59 -19.10 3.20 31.77
C ALA A 59 -19.92 4.24 32.56
N ASP A 60 -19.77 5.53 32.27
CA ASP A 60 -20.21 6.58 33.21
C ASP A 60 -21.52 7.30 32.75
N GLY A 61 -22.08 6.98 31.57
CA GLY A 61 -23.26 7.69 31.01
C GLY A 61 -24.14 6.92 30.01
N GLY A 62 -23.85 5.64 29.76
CA GLY A 62 -24.60 4.82 28.81
C GLY A 62 -24.32 5.15 27.33
N TRP A 63 -24.43 4.14 26.48
CA TRP A 63 -24.30 4.30 25.02
C TRP A 63 -25.65 4.75 24.43
N ASN A 64 -25.65 5.84 23.66
CA ASN A 64 -26.84 6.34 22.98
C ASN A 64 -26.55 6.67 21.52
N ALA A 65 -27.60 6.87 20.72
CA ALA A 65 -27.47 7.13 19.29
C ALA A 65 -26.68 8.42 18.99
N ALA A 66 -26.82 9.46 19.83
CA ALA A 66 -26.08 10.71 19.68
C ALA A 66 -24.57 10.52 19.88
N ALA A 67 -24.17 9.74 20.90
CA ALA A 67 -22.77 9.41 21.15
C ALA A 67 -22.17 8.54 20.02
N ALA A 68 -22.97 7.67 19.41
CA ALA A 68 -22.56 6.89 18.25
C ALA A 68 -22.31 7.78 17.03
N GLN A 69 -23.18 8.75 16.77
CA GLN A 69 -23.03 9.70 15.67
C GLN A 69 -21.82 10.62 15.88
N GLU A 70 -21.62 11.13 17.11
CA GLU A 70 -20.45 11.95 17.46
C GLU A 70 -19.14 11.18 17.25
N LEU A 71 -19.10 9.90 17.65
CA LEU A 71 -17.94 9.04 17.43
C LEU A 71 -17.71 8.77 15.93
N ALA A 72 -18.77 8.46 15.18
CA ALA A 72 -18.67 8.23 13.74
C ALA A 72 -18.15 9.48 13.00
N ALA A 73 -18.59 10.67 13.39
CA ALA A 73 -18.11 11.94 12.83
C ALA A 73 -16.64 12.23 13.20
N ALA A 74 -16.16 11.74 14.35
CA ALA A 74 -14.77 11.92 14.78
C ALA A 74 -13.78 10.98 14.07
N ILE A 75 -14.25 9.91 13.42
CA ILE A 75 -13.41 8.97 12.68
C ILE A 75 -13.31 9.45 11.23
N PRO A 76 -12.17 10.00 10.77
CA PRO A 76 -12.03 10.40 9.38
C PRO A 76 -12.06 9.17 8.47
N ASP A 77 -12.74 9.28 7.33
CA ASP A 77 -12.71 8.24 6.31
C ASP A 77 -11.27 8.04 5.82
N ARG A 78 -10.73 6.84 6.06
CA ARG A 78 -9.40 6.41 5.61
C ARG A 78 -9.50 5.37 4.50
N SER A 79 -10.58 5.39 3.71
CA SER A 79 -10.71 4.52 2.55
C SER A 79 -9.55 4.76 1.58
N ARG A 80 -8.61 3.82 1.57
CA ARG A 80 -7.50 3.80 0.63
C ARG A 80 -8.00 3.21 -0.68
N ARG A 81 -7.99 4.00 -1.75
CA ARG A 81 -8.21 3.52 -3.10
C ARG A 81 -6.88 3.12 -3.70
N ASP A 82 -6.63 1.81 -3.73
CA ASP A 82 -5.49 1.26 -4.45
C ASP A 82 -5.89 1.03 -5.91
N TYR A 83 -5.22 1.74 -6.82
CA TYR A 83 -5.39 1.55 -8.25
C TYR A 83 -4.45 0.42 -8.69
N GLU A 84 -4.99 -0.78 -8.82
CA GLU A 84 -4.27 -1.85 -9.49
C GLU A 84 -4.17 -1.51 -10.98
N THR A 85 -2.95 -1.25 -11.46
CA THR A 85 -2.71 -1.19 -12.89
C THR A 85 -2.93 -2.60 -13.42
N GLY A 86 -4.06 -2.82 -14.10
CA GLY A 86 -4.43 -4.14 -14.60
C GLY A 86 -3.32 -4.78 -15.44
N THR A 87 -3.36 -6.11 -15.54
CA THR A 87 -2.37 -6.92 -16.25
C THR A 87 -2.10 -6.34 -17.65
N PRO A 88 -0.83 -6.09 -18.03
CA PRO A 88 -0.51 -5.51 -19.33
C PRO A 88 -1.09 -6.33 -20.50
N ASP A 89 -1.91 -5.71 -21.35
CA ASP A 89 -2.52 -6.38 -22.51
C ASP A 89 -1.46 -6.75 -23.55
N ALA A 90 -1.18 -8.04 -23.67
CA ALA A 90 -0.22 -8.58 -24.62
C ALA A 90 -0.66 -8.40 -26.08
N ALA A 91 -1.96 -8.45 -26.37
CA ALA A 91 -2.49 -8.27 -27.72
C ALA A 91 -2.33 -6.82 -28.19
N PHE A 92 -2.57 -5.85 -27.30
CA PHE A 92 -2.29 -4.44 -27.58
C PHE A 92 -0.83 -4.21 -27.92
N LYS A 93 0.10 -4.74 -27.10
CA LYS A 93 1.54 -4.62 -27.35
C LYS A 93 1.94 -5.23 -28.69
N GLN A 94 1.40 -6.39 -29.03
CA GLN A 94 1.69 -7.06 -30.29
C GLN A 94 1.20 -6.24 -31.50
N ARG A 95 -0.02 -5.68 -31.43
CA ARG A 95 -0.55 -4.80 -32.47
C ARG A 95 0.28 -3.53 -32.63
N LEU A 96 0.64 -2.89 -31.51
CA LEU A 96 1.47 -1.68 -31.51
C LEU A 96 2.85 -1.94 -32.13
N ASN A 97 3.52 -3.01 -31.72
CA ASN A 97 4.82 -3.37 -32.28
C ASN A 97 4.72 -3.72 -33.78
N GLY A 98 3.66 -4.40 -34.20
CA GLY A 98 3.40 -4.68 -35.62
C GLY A 98 3.21 -3.40 -36.44
N LEU A 99 2.45 -2.43 -35.92
CA LEU A 99 2.26 -1.13 -36.55
C LEU A 99 3.58 -0.34 -36.65
N LEU A 100 4.38 -0.32 -35.59
CA LEU A 100 5.68 0.34 -35.58
C LEU A 100 6.65 -0.29 -36.60
N LEU A 101 6.68 -1.62 -36.70
CA LEU A 101 7.51 -2.31 -37.67
C LEU A 101 7.07 -2.02 -39.11
N ALA A 102 5.77 -2.05 -39.38
CA ALA A 102 5.22 -1.70 -40.69
C ALA A 102 5.55 -0.24 -41.07
N ALA A 103 5.47 0.69 -40.11
CA ALA A 103 5.86 2.08 -40.33
C ALA A 103 7.36 2.21 -40.65
N ALA A 104 8.23 1.53 -39.90
CA ALA A 104 9.67 1.54 -40.16
C ALA A 104 10.02 0.98 -41.55
N CYS A 105 9.46 -0.19 -41.90
CA CYS A 105 9.63 -0.77 -43.23
C CYS A 105 9.09 0.17 -44.33
N GLY A 106 7.95 0.81 -44.11
CA GLY A 106 7.38 1.79 -45.02
C GLY A 106 8.31 2.98 -45.24
N LEU A 107 8.90 3.51 -44.17
CA LEU A 107 9.86 4.62 -44.23
C LEU A 107 11.13 4.24 -44.99
N LEU A 108 11.66 3.05 -44.75
CA LEU A 108 12.83 2.51 -45.46
C LEU A 108 12.56 2.31 -46.95
N CYS A 109 11.41 1.74 -47.30
CA CYS A 109 10.98 1.59 -48.68
C CYS A 109 10.78 2.95 -49.36
N LEU A 110 10.14 3.90 -48.68
CA LEU A 110 9.93 5.26 -49.18
C LEU A 110 11.26 5.96 -49.42
N GLU A 111 12.20 5.84 -48.48
CA GLU A 111 13.55 6.37 -48.62
C GLU A 111 14.24 5.80 -49.86
N TRP A 112 14.17 4.47 -50.06
CA TRP A 112 14.73 3.83 -51.24
C TRP A 112 14.10 4.35 -52.55
N VAL A 113 12.77 4.46 -52.59
CA VAL A 113 12.03 5.00 -53.74
C VAL A 113 12.43 6.46 -54.02
N ILE A 114 12.55 7.29 -52.99
CA ILE A 114 12.96 8.70 -53.12
C ILE A 114 14.40 8.78 -53.65
N ARG A 115 15.34 8.02 -53.08
CA ARG A 115 16.72 7.96 -53.57
C ARG A 115 16.78 7.53 -55.04
N ARG A 116 15.94 6.57 -55.44
CA ARG A 116 15.84 6.07 -56.81
C ARG A 116 15.27 7.10 -57.79
N LEU A 117 14.22 7.83 -57.39
CA LEU A 117 13.59 8.86 -58.23
C LEU A 117 14.48 10.09 -58.42
N LEU A 118 15.22 10.48 -57.38
CA LEU A 118 16.14 11.61 -57.45
C LEU A 118 17.46 11.27 -58.16
N ARG A 119 17.65 10.04 -58.67
CA ARG A 119 18.91 9.59 -59.30
C ARG A 119 20.15 9.91 -58.45
N LEU A 120 20.01 9.87 -57.12
CA LEU A 120 21.16 9.94 -56.22
C LEU A 120 21.96 8.62 -56.19
N ALA A 121 21.47 7.59 -56.88
CA ALA A 121 22.08 6.28 -57.05
C ALA A 121 21.97 5.82 -58.51
#